data_AF-A0A9W5YYP2-F1
#
_entry.id   AF-A0A9W5YYP2-F1
#
_cell.length_a   1.000
_cell.length_b   1.000
_cell.length_c   1.000
_cell.angle_alpha   90.00
_cell.angle_beta   90.00
_cell.angle_gamma   90.00
#
_symmetry.space_group_name_H-M   'P 1'
#
loop_
_entity.id
_entity.type
_entity.pdbx_description
1 polymer ?
#
loop_
_entity_poly.entity_id
_entity_poly.type
_entity_poly.pdbx_seq_one_letter_code
_entity_poly.pdbx_strand_id
1 'polypeptide(L)'
;DPHDPIKIFALPSGYYAQECSFVPRKDSVSEDDGWLVTYVFDEAWLDDRGFPLPDAHSELWIIDAVSMKDVVGRVVLPQRVPYGMHGNWFSEEEILNQRGVHQFRTE
;
A
#
# COMPACT_ATOMS: atom_id res chain seq x y z
N ASP A 1 14.58 9.35 -18.52
CA ASP A 1 15.23 8.55 -19.58
C ASP A 1 14.68 7.12 -19.48
N PRO A 2 14.22 6.47 -20.56
CA PRO A 2 13.75 5.08 -20.51
C PRO A 2 14.84 4.07 -20.06
N HIS A 3 16.11 4.44 -20.12
CA HIS A 3 17.24 3.65 -19.63
C HIS A 3 17.74 4.08 -18.25
N ASP A 4 17.04 4.99 -17.57
CA ASP A 4 17.37 5.37 -16.21
C ASP A 4 17.16 4.17 -15.28
N PRO A 5 18.19 3.71 -14.55
CA PRO A 5 18.03 2.65 -13.57
C PRO A 5 17.13 3.08 -12.40
N ILE A 6 16.92 4.38 -12.20
CA ILE A 6 16.05 4.92 -11.15
C ILE A 6 14.77 5.44 -11.77
N LYS A 7 13.64 4.85 -11.36
CA LYS A 7 12.31 5.32 -11.74
C LYS A 7 11.64 5.90 -10.51
N ILE A 8 11.03 7.08 -10.68
CA ILE A 8 10.32 7.78 -9.60
C ILE A 8 8.84 7.81 -9.95
N PHE A 9 8.02 7.24 -9.08
CA PHE A 9 6.59 7.44 -9.11
C PHE A 9 6.27 8.70 -8.30
N ALA A 10 5.89 9.78 -8.97
CA ALA A 10 5.53 11.04 -8.33
C ALA A 10 4.05 11.01 -7.91
N LEU A 11 3.79 11.17 -6.61
CA LEU A 11 2.43 11.36 -6.11
C LEU A 11 1.86 12.70 -6.56
N PRO A 12 0.53 12.83 -6.69
CA PRO A 12 -0.12 14.13 -6.83
C PRO A 12 0.26 15.05 -5.65
N SER A 13 0.23 16.36 -5.89
CA SER A 13 0.48 17.34 -4.84
C SER A 13 -0.52 17.19 -3.70
N GLY A 14 -0.04 17.20 -2.45
CA GLY A 14 -0.86 17.02 -1.24
C GLY A 14 -1.15 15.57 -0.88
N TYR A 15 -0.72 14.61 -1.72
CA TYR A 15 -0.86 13.17 -1.45
C TYR A 15 0.44 12.62 -0.88
N TYR A 16 0.33 11.84 0.18
CA TYR A 16 1.48 11.27 0.88
C TYR A 16 1.27 9.78 1.07
N ALA A 17 2.28 8.99 0.71
CA ALA A 17 2.27 7.54 0.84
C ALA A 17 2.95 7.09 2.15
N GLN A 18 2.56 5.89 2.60
CA GLN A 18 3.23 5.15 3.66
C GLN A 18 4.26 4.18 3.08
N GLU A 19 4.87 3.34 3.93
CA GLU A 19 5.74 2.26 3.47
C GLU A 19 5.03 1.39 2.42
N CYS A 20 5.71 1.15 1.30
CA CYS A 20 5.23 0.26 0.23
C CYS A 20 5.65 -1.19 0.52
N SER A 21 4.74 -2.12 0.28
CA SER A 21 5.07 -3.55 0.16
C SER A 21 5.12 -3.95 -1.32
N PHE A 22 6.14 -4.72 -1.70
CA PHE A 22 6.18 -5.36 -3.03
C PHE A 22 5.35 -6.65 -3.02
N VAL A 23 4.55 -6.84 -4.06
CA VAL A 23 3.75 -8.04 -4.29
C VAL A 23 4.14 -8.62 -5.66
N PRO A 24 4.77 -9.80 -5.74
CA PRO A 24 5.18 -10.38 -7.00
C PRO A 24 3.97 -10.77 -7.85
N ARG A 25 4.09 -10.62 -9.17
CA ARG A 25 3.12 -11.18 -10.11
C ARG A 25 3.14 -12.70 -10.02
N LYS A 26 1.95 -13.30 -10.12
CA LYS A 26 1.87 -14.76 -10.29
C LYS A 26 2.62 -15.17 -11.56
N ASP A 27 3.48 -16.17 -11.44
CA ASP A 27 4.31 -16.68 -12.52
C ASP A 27 5.26 -15.62 -13.11
N SER A 28 5.73 -14.68 -12.28
CA SER A 28 6.65 -13.62 -12.71
C SER A 28 7.93 -14.18 -13.34
N VAL A 29 8.43 -13.49 -14.35
CA VAL A 29 9.66 -13.89 -15.08
C VAL A 29 10.87 -13.00 -14.76
N SER A 30 10.67 -11.91 -14.03
CA SER A 30 11.72 -11.04 -13.48
C SER A 30 11.45 -10.72 -12.01
N GLU A 31 12.50 -10.31 -11.30
CA GLU A 31 12.47 -9.99 -9.87
C GLU A 31 11.50 -8.84 -9.54
N ASP A 32 11.42 -7.85 -10.43
CA ASP A 32 10.63 -6.63 -10.30
C ASP A 32 9.24 -6.71 -10.93
N ASP A 33 8.88 -7.84 -11.54
CA ASP A 33 7.57 -8.04 -12.16
C ASP A 33 6.50 -8.30 -11.08
N GLY A 34 5.81 -7.22 -10.72
CA GLY A 34 4.79 -7.21 -9.69
C GLY A 34 4.24 -5.81 -9.47
N TRP A 35 3.79 -5.59 -8.23
CA TRP A 35 3.13 -4.36 -7.82
C TRP A 35 3.72 -3.80 -6.54
N LEU A 36 3.70 -2.48 -6.41
CA LEU A 36 3.86 -1.82 -5.12
C LEU A 36 2.47 -1.51 -4.56
N VAL A 37 2.25 -1.90 -3.32
CA VAL A 37 1.00 -1.68 -2.59
C VAL A 37 1.28 -0.78 -1.40
N THR A 38 0.57 0.35 -1.30
CA THR A 38 0.79 1.33 -0.23
C THR A 38 -0.47 2.10 0.12
N TYR A 39 -0.58 2.52 1.38
CA TYR A 39 -1.60 3.48 1.80
C TYR A 39 -1.20 4.89 1.38
N VAL A 40 -2.15 5.62 0.81
CA VAL A 40 -2.00 7.02 0.40
C VAL A 40 -3.07 7.85 1.10
N PHE A 41 -2.69 9.03 1.56
CA PHE A 41 -3.58 9.98 2.18
C PHE A 41 -3.49 11.33 1.46
N ASP A 42 -4.64 11.88 1.10
CA ASP A 42 -4.78 13.26 0.60
C ASP A 42 -4.92 14.21 1.79
N GLU A 43 -3.91 15.04 2.03
CA GLU A 43 -3.92 15.99 3.15
C GLU A 43 -4.90 17.15 2.97
N ALA A 44 -5.59 17.26 1.82
CA ALA A 44 -6.77 18.12 1.71
C ALA A 44 -7.89 17.72 2.70
N TRP A 45 -7.84 16.51 3.25
CA TRP A 45 -8.72 16.05 4.33
C TRP A 45 -8.28 16.48 5.74
N LEU A 46 -7.26 17.31 5.88
CA LEU A 46 -6.84 17.90 7.16
C LEU A 46 -7.34 19.34 7.31
N ASP A 47 -7.67 19.73 8.55
CA ASP A 47 -7.87 21.13 8.91
C ASP A 47 -6.53 21.87 9.04
N ASP A 48 -6.57 23.20 9.21
CA ASP A 48 -5.37 24.05 9.36
C ASP A 48 -4.46 23.68 10.56
N ARG A 49 -4.94 22.82 11.47
CA ARG A 49 -4.21 22.32 12.63
C ARG A 49 -3.69 20.90 12.42
N GLY A 50 -3.93 20.30 11.26
CA GLY A 50 -3.52 18.94 10.91
C GLY A 50 -4.46 17.85 11.45
N PHE A 51 -5.67 18.20 11.92
CA PHE A 51 -6.65 17.21 12.35
C PHE A 51 -7.50 16.74 11.16
N PRO A 52 -7.82 15.44 11.07
CA PRO A 52 -8.68 14.94 9.99
C PRO A 52 -10.10 15.50 10.09
N LEU A 53 -10.66 15.87 8.94
CA LEU A 53 -12.08 16.16 8.77
C LEU A 53 -12.93 14.90 9.07
N PRO A 54 -14.24 15.04 9.39
CA PRO A 54 -15.09 13.91 9.76
C PRO A 54 -15.12 12.76 8.74
N ASP A 55 -15.06 13.06 7.44
CA ASP A 55 -15.14 12.09 6.35
C ASP A 55 -13.75 11.76 5.74
N ALA A 56 -12.68 12.12 6.45
CA ALA A 56 -11.32 11.84 6.01
C ALA A 56 -11.10 10.35 5.83
N HIS A 57 -10.63 9.99 4.64
CA HIS A 57 -10.34 8.61 4.27
C HIS A 57 -8.97 8.49 3.62
N SER A 58 -8.37 7.31 3.75
CA SER A 58 -7.18 6.94 3.00
C SER A 58 -7.56 6.03 1.85
N GLU A 59 -6.62 5.83 0.94
CA GLU A 59 -6.74 4.87 -0.13
C GLU A 59 -5.59 3.88 -0.06
N LEU A 60 -5.81 2.67 -0.58
CA LEU A 60 -4.73 1.74 -0.89
C LEU A 60 -4.48 1.80 -2.40
N TRP A 61 -3.27 2.18 -2.80
CA TRP A 61 -2.87 2.27 -4.19
C TRP A 61 -2.09 1.02 -4.58
N ILE A 62 -2.36 0.51 -5.78
CA ILE A 62 -1.64 -0.57 -6.43
C ILE A 62 -0.94 0.04 -7.64
N ILE A 63 0.38 0.12 -7.57
CA ILE A 63 1.24 0.75 -8.58
C ILE A 63 1.97 -0.36 -9.34
N ASP A 64 2.05 -0.24 -10.66
CA ASP A 64 2.86 -1.15 -11.48
C ASP A 64 4.36 -0.95 -11.19
N ALA A 65 5.03 -1.97 -10.64
CA ALA A 65 6.41 -1.86 -10.17
C ALA A 65 7.43 -1.76 -11.31
N VAL A 66 7.11 -2.30 -12.50
CA VAL A 66 8.00 -2.32 -13.66
C VAL A 66 8.07 -0.94 -14.31
N SER A 67 6.91 -0.34 -14.59
CA SER A 67 6.83 0.97 -15.25
C SER A 67 7.04 2.12 -14.27
N MET A 68 6.63 1.97 -13.00
CA MET A 68 6.59 3.02 -11.98
C MET A 68 5.85 4.29 -12.45
N LYS A 69 4.79 4.10 -13.26
CA LYS A 69 4.02 5.21 -13.87
C LYS A 69 2.55 5.17 -13.52
N ASP A 70 1.96 3.99 -13.52
CA ASP A 70 0.51 3.84 -13.48
C ASP A 70 0.04 3.26 -12.14
N VAL A 71 -1.02 3.86 -11.62
CA VAL A 71 -1.83 3.25 -10.55
C VAL A 71 -2.83 2.31 -11.24
N VAL A 72 -2.55 1.02 -11.18
CA VAL A 72 -3.38 -0.01 -11.83
C VAL A 72 -4.63 -0.35 -11.02
N GLY A 73 -4.70 0.07 -9.76
CA GLY A 73 -5.88 -0.08 -8.91
C GLY A 73 -5.85 0.83 -7.69
N ARG A 74 -7.03 1.26 -7.24
CA ARG A 74 -7.23 2.06 -6.02
C ARG A 74 -8.36 1.46 -5.21
N VAL A 75 -8.15 1.29 -3.91
CA VAL A 75 -9.19 0.91 -2.96
C VAL A 75 -9.43 2.08 -2.02
N VAL A 76 -10.63 2.66 -2.08
CA VAL A 76 -11.04 3.71 -1.14
C VAL A 76 -11.41 3.06 0.18
N LEU A 77 -10.78 3.49 1.27
CA LEU A 77 -11.06 2.96 2.61
C LEU A 77 -12.18 3.76 3.27
N PRO A 78 -12.97 3.16 4.17
CA PRO A 78 -14.05 3.88 4.85
C PRO A 78 -13.57 4.92 5.87
N GLN A 79 -12.28 4.92 6.20
CA GLN A 79 -11.69 5.79 7.22
C GLN A 79 -10.21 6.06 6.93
N ARG A 80 -9.68 7.12 7.54
CA ARG A 80 -8.25 7.44 7.49
C ARG A 80 -7.41 6.34 8.14
N VAL A 81 -6.33 5.97 7.45
CA VAL A 81 -5.21 5.20 7.99
C VAL A 81 -4.11 6.20 8.42
N PRO A 82 -3.85 6.39 9.72
CA PRO A 82 -2.79 7.28 10.18
C PRO A 82 -1.40 6.80 9.73
N TYR A 83 -0.44 7.71 9.58
CA TYR A 83 0.95 7.38 9.27
C TYR A 83 1.51 6.38 10.28
N GLY A 84 1.88 5.20 9.78
CA GLY A 84 2.44 4.10 10.55
C GLY A 84 3.92 3.89 10.28
N MET A 85 4.43 2.75 10.76
CA MET A 85 5.78 2.27 10.44
C MET A 85 5.69 1.11 9.45
N HIS A 86 6.09 -0.09 9.85
CA HIS A 86 6.26 -1.21 8.94
C HIS A 86 4.96 -1.98 8.67
N GLY A 87 4.84 -2.48 7.45
CA GLY A 87 3.83 -3.42 6.99
C GLY A 87 4.44 -4.72 6.48
N ASN A 88 3.60 -5.76 6.35
CA ASN A 88 3.98 -7.00 5.69
C ASN A 88 2.85 -7.45 4.75
N TRP A 89 3.22 -8.02 3.61
CA TRP A 89 2.31 -8.74 2.73
C TRP A 89 2.37 -10.23 3.06
N PHE A 90 1.19 -10.85 3.16
CA PHE A 90 1.07 -12.30 3.29
C PHE A 90 0.26 -12.83 2.11
N SER A 91 0.87 -13.73 1.35
CA SER A 91 0.23 -14.45 0.27
C SER A 91 -0.86 -15.39 0.79
N GLU A 92 -1.79 -15.76 -0.10
CA GLU A 92 -2.83 -16.75 0.19
C GLU A 92 -2.22 -18.06 0.72
N GLU A 93 -1.13 -18.53 0.12
CA GLU A 93 -0.43 -19.74 0.54
C GLU A 93 0.11 -19.63 1.97
N GLU A 94 0.72 -18.50 2.33
CA GLU A 94 1.20 -18.26 3.70
C GLU A 94 0.05 -18.26 4.71
N ILE A 95 -1.09 -17.66 4.35
CA ILE A 95 -2.29 -17.66 5.19
C ILE A 95 -2.85 -19.07 5.35
N LEU A 96 -2.97 -19.85 4.27
CA LEU A 96 -3.49 -21.22 4.31
C LEU A 96 -2.59 -22.17 5.11
N ASN A 97 -1.28 -21.90 5.15
CA ASN A 97 -0.30 -22.66 5.91
C ASN A 97 -0.13 -22.18 7.36
N GLN A 98 -0.90 -21.18 7.82
CA GLN A 98 -0.87 -20.78 9.22
C GLN A 98 -1.34 -21.92 10.13
N ARG A 99 -0.66 -22.09 11.25
CA ARG A 99 -1.05 -23.07 12.28
C ARG A 99 -2.41 -22.66 12.86
N GLY A 100 -3.38 -23.56 12.79
CA GLY A 100 -4.68 -23.37 13.43
C GLY A 100 -4.56 -23.16 14.95
N VAL A 101 -5.43 -22.32 15.51
CA VAL A 101 -5.52 -22.12 16.96
C VAL A 101 -6.28 -23.28 17.59
N HIS A 102 -5.60 -24.10 18.39
CA HIS A 102 -6.20 -25.30 19.00
C HIS A 102 -6.75 -25.06 20.41
N GLN A 103 -6.18 -24.12 21.16
CA GLN A 103 -6.62 -23.74 22.48
C GLN A 103 -6.39 -22.25 22.68
N PHE A 104 -7.36 -21.58 23.29
CA PHE A 104 -7.21 -20.22 23.79
C PHE A 104 -6.83 -20.30 25.26
N ARG A 105 -5.98 -19.38 25.72
CA ARG A 105 -5.73 -19.22 27.14
C ARG A 105 -6.99 -18.63 27.77
N THR A 106 -7.72 -19.44 28.52
CA THR A 106 -8.80 -18.98 29.40
C THR A 106 -8.20 -18.55 30.75
N GLU A 107 -8.87 -17.59 31.41
CA GLU A 107 -8.46 -17.04 32.72
C GLU A 107 -8.18 -18.10 33.78
#